data_AF-A0A1E7XXY4-F1
#
_entry.id   AF-A0A1E7XXY4-F1
#
_cell.length_a   1.000
_cell.length_b   1.000
_cell.length_c   1.000
_cell.angle_alpha   90.00
_cell.angle_beta   90.00
_cell.angle_gamma   90.00
#
_symmetry.space_group_name_H-M   'P 1'
#
loop_
_entity.id
_entity.type
_entity.pdbx_description
1 polymer ?
#
loop_
_entity_poly.entity_id
_entity_poly.type
_entity_poly.pdbx_seq_one_letter_code
_entity_poly.pdbx_strand_id
1 'polypeptide(L)' 'MKLYAVIGTITPGCGVYIHLYGLHTDRKAAERRRAEVEAAARRANEGEIEDVAPRLVKVVEADGDAAVDIFLGGYVE' A
#
# COMPACT_ATOMS: atom_id res chain seq x y z
N MET A 1 8.22 19.33 -7.15
CA MET A 1 6.86 18.77 -7.45
C MET A 1 6.62 17.65 -6.44
N LYS A 2 5.42 17.45 -5.88
CA LYS A 2 5.19 16.37 -4.91
C LYS A 2 4.73 15.09 -5.61
N LEU A 3 5.19 13.94 -5.13
CA LEU A 3 4.73 12.60 -5.49
C LEU A 3 4.08 11.95 -4.28
N TYR A 4 3.02 11.21 -4.52
CA TYR A 4 2.23 10.50 -3.52
C TYR A 4 2.15 9.03 -3.91
N ALA A 5 2.85 8.18 -3.17
CA ALA A 5 2.84 6.73 -3.36
C ALA A 5 1.79 6.09 -2.45
N VAL A 6 0.86 5.32 -3.01
CA VAL A 6 -0.08 4.52 -2.25
C VAL A 6 0.53 3.15 -2.04
N ILE A 7 0.97 2.85 -0.82
CA ILE A 7 1.59 1.56 -0.49
C ILE A 7 0.78 0.85 0.57
N GLY A 8 0.71 -0.46 0.50
CA GLY A 8 0.11 -1.27 1.56
C GLY A 8 0.89 -2.54 1.83
N THR A 9 0.57 -3.19 2.94
CA THR A 9 1.30 -4.35 3.42
C THR A 9 0.39 -5.57 3.49
N ILE A 10 0.71 -6.65 2.79
CA ILE A 10 -0.02 -7.92 2.80
C ILE A 10 0.82 -8.95 3.58
N THR A 11 0.22 -9.67 4.52
CA THR A 11 0.94 -10.64 5.37
C THR A 11 0.35 -12.05 5.22
N PRO A 12 0.63 -12.77 4.12
CA PRO A 12 0.20 -14.16 3.99
C PRO A 12 1.17 -15.07 4.76
N GLY A 13 0.71 -15.66 5.86
CA GLY A 13 1.50 -16.60 6.67
C GLY A 13 2.70 -15.92 7.35
N CYS A 14 3.92 -16.26 6.91
CA CYS A 14 5.18 -15.93 7.61
C CYS A 14 5.96 -14.72 7.03
N GLY A 15 5.40 -14.03 6.03
CA GLY A 15 6.12 -12.97 5.29
C GLY A 15 5.34 -11.65 5.21
N VAL A 16 6.08 -10.54 5.18
CA VAL A 16 5.52 -9.19 5.00
C VAL A 16 5.80 -8.73 3.58
N TYR A 17 4.77 -8.70 2.74
CA TYR A 17 4.86 -8.14 1.39
C TYR A 17 4.41 -6.69 1.40
N ILE A 18 5.23 -5.78 0.89
CA ILE A 18 4.81 -4.40 0.66
C ILE A 18 4.49 -4.25 -0.81
N HIS A 19 3.32 -3.68 -1.10
CA HIS A 19 2.79 -3.52 -2.44
C HIS A 19 2.57 -2.04 -2.76
N LEU A 20 2.96 -1.63 -3.97
CA LEU A 20 2.69 -0.29 -4.51
C LEU A 20 1.40 -0.32 -5.34
N TYR A 21 0.37 0.35 -4.87
CA TYR A 21 -0.95 0.42 -5.50
C TYR A 21 -1.13 1.59 -6.47
N GLY A 22 -0.19 2.56 -6.48
CA GLY A 22 -0.19 3.69 -7.39
C GLY A 22 0.79 4.80 -7.01
N LEU A 23 1.16 5.61 -8.00
CA LEU A 23 1.93 6.85 -7.86
C LEU A 23 1.11 8.00 -8.44
N HIS A 24 1.01 9.10 -7.70
CA HIS A 24 0.19 10.25 -8.06
C HIS A 24 0.95 11.55 -7.84
N THR A 25 0.67 12.58 -8.64
CA THR A 25 1.14 13.96 -8.41
C THR A 25 0.10 14.82 -7.70
N ASP A 26 -1.11 14.30 -7.52
CA ASP A 26 -2.23 14.93 -6.79
C ASP A 26 -2.59 14.12 -5.55
N ARG A 27 -2.66 14.81 -4.40
CA ARG A 27 -2.94 14.17 -3.10
C ARG A 27 -4.34 13.58 -3.04
N LYS A 28 -5.33 14.26 -3.62
CA LYS A 28 -6.74 13.82 -3.58
C LYS A 28 -6.93 12.53 -4.39
N ALA A 29 -6.24 12.40 -5.52
CA ALA A 29 -6.20 11.18 -6.31
C ALA A 29 -5.56 10.01 -5.55
N ALA A 30 -4.44 10.25 -4.84
CA ALA A 30 -3.81 9.24 -4.00
C ALA A 30 -4.72 8.76 -2.85
N GLU A 31 -5.39 9.69 -2.16
CA GLU A 31 -6.33 9.37 -1.09
C GLU A 31 -7.55 8.58 -1.60
N ARG A 32 -8.08 8.94 -2.79
CA ARG A 32 -9.14 8.17 -3.43
C ARG A 32 -8.69 6.74 -3.73
N ARG A 33 -7.47 6.59 -4.27
CA ARG A 33 -6.88 5.29 -4.55
C ARG A 33 -6.68 4.47 -3.27
N ARG A 34 -6.23 5.09 -2.18
CA ARG A 34 -6.14 4.44 -0.86
C ARG A 34 -7.50 3.86 -0.43
N ALA A 35 -8.55 4.66 -0.49
CA ALA A 35 -9.90 4.24 -0.11
C ALA A 35 -10.44 3.10 -1.00
N GLU A 36 -10.16 3.13 -2.31
CA GLU A 36 -10.52 2.05 -3.23
C GLU A 36 -9.83 0.72 -2.86
N VAL A 37 -8.54 0.77 -2.53
CA VAL A 37 -7.76 -0.40 -2.13
C VAL A 37 -8.26 -0.94 -0.79
N GLU A 38 -8.51 -0.07 0.19
CA GLU A 38 -9.09 -0.44 1.48
C GLU A 38 -10.48 -1.11 1.32
N ALA A 39 -11.34 -0.55 0.46
CA ALA A 39 -12.66 -1.11 0.19
C ALA A 39 -12.59 -2.47 -0.52
N ALA A 40 -11.71 -2.63 -1.51
CA ALA A 40 -11.48 -3.89 -2.22
C ALA A 40 -10.96 -4.96 -1.26
N ALA A 41 -10.00 -4.60 -0.41
CA ALA A 41 -9.46 -5.46 0.62
C ALA A 41 -10.51 -5.93 1.63
N ARG A 42 -11.38 -5.02 2.08
CA ARG A 42 -12.46 -5.37 3.00
C ARG A 42 -13.44 -6.38 2.39
N ARG A 43 -13.81 -6.20 1.12
CA ARG A 43 -14.67 -7.15 0.39
C ARG A 43 -14.01 -8.51 0.19
N ALA A 44 -12.71 -8.55 -0.08
CA ALA A 44 -11.98 -9.80 -0.22
C ALA A 44 -11.92 -10.60 1.10
N ASN A 45 -11.90 -9.90 2.25
CA ASN A 45 -11.86 -10.51 3.58
C ASN A 45 -13.23 -10.85 4.18
N GLU A 46 -14.36 -10.50 3.54
CA GLU A 46 -15.71 -10.87 4.01
C GLU A 46 -15.99 -12.40 3.93
N GLY A 47 -15.03 -13.21 3.46
CA GLY A 47 -15.11 -14.68 3.42
C GLY A 47 -13.93 -15.44 4.05
N GLU A 48 -12.86 -14.78 4.49
CA GLU A 48 -11.69 -15.45 5.10
C GLU A 48 -11.43 -14.94 6.53
N ILE A 49 -11.46 -15.88 7.46
CA ILE A 49 -11.17 -15.68 8.88
C ILE A 49 -9.65 -15.45 8.98
N GLU A 50 -9.28 -14.23 9.38
CA GLU A 50 -7.98 -13.91 10.00
C GLU A 50 -6.72 -14.28 9.17
N ASP A 51 -6.30 -13.44 8.22
CA ASP A 51 -4.90 -12.93 8.14
C ASP A 51 -4.52 -12.24 6.82
N VAL A 52 -5.34 -12.28 5.77
CA VAL A 52 -5.02 -11.64 4.46
C VAL A 52 -5.63 -10.23 4.34
N ALA A 53 -5.60 -9.44 5.41
CA ALA A 53 -5.94 -8.03 5.33
C ALA A 53 -4.68 -7.22 4.99
N PRO A 54 -4.70 -6.29 4.03
CA PRO A 54 -3.68 -5.28 3.92
C PRO A 54 -3.73 -4.41 5.19
N ARG A 55 -2.93 -4.76 6.19
CA ARG A 55 -3.08 -4.24 7.56
C ARG A 55 -2.77 -2.75 7.67
N LEU A 56 -2.13 -2.12 6.67
CA LEU A 56 -1.97 -0.66 6.57
C LEU A 56 -1.76 -0.26 5.10
N VAL A 57 -2.77 0.30 4.43
CA VAL A 57 -2.57 1.08 3.19
C VAL A 57 -2.33 2.54 3.58
N LYS A 58 -1.25 3.16 3.10
CA LYS A 58 -0.87 4.53 3.43
C LYS A 58 -0.43 5.30 2.19
N VAL A 59 -0.60 6.62 2.25
CA VAL A 59 -0.05 7.55 1.26
C VAL A 59 1.28 8.07 1.79
N VAL A 60 2.36 7.80 1.06
CA VAL A 60 3.70 8.34 1.34
C VAL A 60 3.94 9.53 0.41
N GLU A 61 4.28 10.67 1.00
CA GLU A 61 4.64 11.88 0.26
C GLU A 61 6.15 11.92 0.05
N ALA A 62 6.57 12.21 -1.18
CA ALA A 62 7.95 12.42 -1.57
C ALA A 62 8.07 13.71 -2.38
N ASP A 63 9.19 14.41 -2.24
CA ASP A 63 9.57 15.42 -3.20
C ASP A 63 10.00 14.74 -4.50
N GLY A 64 9.55 15.25 -5.64
CA GLY A 64 9.70 14.63 -6.96
C GLY A 64 11.14 14.67 -7.50
N ASP A 65 11.98 15.46 -6.85
CA ASP A 65 13.44 15.52 -7.00
C ASP A 65 14.18 14.74 -5.90
N ALA A 66 13.45 14.17 -4.93
CA ALA A 66 14.03 13.32 -3.89
C ALA A 66 13.91 11.83 -4.28
N ALA A 67 15.02 11.11 -4.16
CA ALA A 67 14.99 9.66 -4.13
C ALA A 67 14.42 9.21 -2.77
N VAL A 68 13.34 8.42 -2.81
CA VAL A 68 12.79 7.77 -1.61
C VAL A 68 12.90 6.27 -1.80
N ASP A 69 13.78 5.65 -1.02
CA ASP A 69 13.90 4.21 -0.97
C ASP A 69 12.68 3.64 -0.23
N ILE A 70 11.76 3.04 -0.99
CA ILE A 70 10.67 2.26 -0.42
C ILE A 70 11.19 0.82 -0.28
N PHE A 71 11.65 0.48 0.92
CA PHE A 71 12.02 -0.90 1.25
C PHE A 71 10.77 -1.76 1.26
N LEU A 72 10.56 -2.49 0.17
CA LEU A 72 9.53 -3.52 0.10
C LEU A 72 10.13 -4.77 0.75
N GLY A 73 9.62 -5.16 1.93
CA GLY A 73 10.14 -6.27 2.71
C GLY A 73 10.38 -7.50 1.84
N GLY A 74 11.63 -7.93 1.75
CA GLY A 74 12.03 -9.14 1.04
C GLY A 74 11.94 -10.34 1.98
N TYR A 75 11.37 -11.43 1.48
CA TYR A 75 11.51 -12.74 2.09
C TYR A 75 12.97 -13.20 1.93
N VAL A 76 13.63 -13.53 3.03
CA VAL A 76 14.94 -14.21 3.04
C VAL A 76 14.65 -15.65 3.46
N GLU A 77 14.93 -16.62 2.58
CA GLU A 77 14.96 -18.05 2.94
C GLU A 77 16.08 -18.34 3.95
#